data_AF-A0A850M6M7-F1
#
_entry.id   AF-A0A850M6M7-F1
#
_cell.length_a   1.000
_cell.length_b   1.000
_cell.length_c   1.000
_cell.angle_alpha   90.00
_cell.angle_beta   90.00
_cell.angle_gamma   90.00
#
_symmetry.space_group_name_H-M   'P 1'
#
loop_
_entity.id
_entity.type
_entity.pdbx_description
1 polymer ?
#
loop_
_entity_poly.entity_id
_entity_poly.type
_entity_poly.pdbx_seq_one_letter_code
_entity_poly.pdbx_strand_id
1 'polypeptide(L)' 'MRLCIGCGDCVVACPINKRADGSTDESRTILTVRNGILFIENTQLCDGCGVCIEACLPKAISIEFPVQEEE' A
#
# COMPACT_ATOMS: atom_id res chain seq x y z
N MET A 1 11.09 18.05 -0.95
CA MET A 1 10.31 17.69 0.24
C MET A 1 9.63 16.35 -0.02
N ARG A 2 9.72 15.36 0.88
CA ARG A 2 8.92 14.12 0.77
C ARG A 2 7.64 14.30 1.61
N LEU A 3 6.48 13.96 1.04
CA LEU A 3 5.19 14.02 1.76
C LEU A 3 5.04 12.86 2.76
N CYS A 4 5.59 11.68 2.44
CA CYS A 4 5.53 10.52 3.32
C CYS A 4 6.36 10.75 4.59
N ILE A 5 5.74 10.53 5.75
CA ILE A 5 6.37 10.64 7.08
C ILE A 5 6.65 9.28 7.73
N GLY A 6 6.35 8.17 7.04
CA GLY A 6 6.64 6.82 7.53
C GLY A 6 5.81 6.35 8.72
N CYS A 7 4.56 6.83 8.90
CA CYS A 7 3.71 6.43 10.03
C CYS A 7 3.22 4.98 9.97
N GLY A 8 3.08 4.39 8.78
CA GLY A 8 2.64 3.00 8.61
C GLY A 8 1.12 2.79 8.56
N ASP A 9 0.29 3.82 8.62
CA ASP A 9 -1.18 3.65 8.59
C ASP A 9 -1.66 2.95 7.31
N CYS A 10 -1.02 3.23 6.17
CA CYS A 10 -1.29 2.54 4.92
C CYS A 10 -0.99 1.02 4.96
N VAL A 11 0.00 0.60 5.75
CA VAL A 11 0.37 -0.82 5.93
C VAL A 11 -0.71 -1.54 6.72
N VAL A 12 -1.24 -0.91 7.78
CA VAL A 12 -2.27 -1.50 8.66
C VAL A 12 -3.65 -1.45 8.01
N ALA A 13 -3.96 -0.38 7.29
CA ALA A 13 -5.25 -0.19 6.65
C ALA A 13 -5.45 -1.07 5.41
N CYS A 14 -4.37 -1.51 4.76
CA CYS A 14 -4.46 -2.36 3.58
C CYS A 14 -5.09 -3.72 3.93
N PRO A 15 -6.27 -4.07 3.37
CA PRO A 15 -6.95 -5.32 3.69
C PRO A 15 -6.23 -6.55 3.15
N ILE A 16 -5.32 -6.39 2.18
CA ILE A 16 -4.54 -7.49 1.60
C ILE A 16 -3.27 -7.76 2.42
N ASN A 17 -2.65 -6.71 2.98
CA ASN A 17 -1.50 -6.84 3.87
C ASN A 17 -1.83 -7.66 5.13
N LYS A 18 -3.03 -7.48 5.69
CA LYS A 18 -3.43 -8.09 6.95
C LYS A 18 -4.39 -9.24 6.72
N ARG A 19 -4.02 -10.44 7.17
CA ARG A 19 -4.90 -11.61 7.11
C ARG A 19 -5.98 -11.52 8.20
N ALA A 20 -7.11 -12.19 7.98
CA ALA A 20 -8.26 -12.16 8.90
C ALA A 20 -7.93 -12.73 10.29
N ASP A 21 -6.94 -13.62 10.38
CA ASP A 21 -6.42 -14.22 11.62
C ASP A 21 -5.36 -13.34 12.31
N GLY A 22 -5.03 -12.17 11.75
CA GLY A 22 -4.05 -11.24 12.31
C GLY A 22 -2.60 -11.61 12.07
N SER A 23 -2.32 -12.70 11.33
CA SER A 23 -0.96 -13.06 10.91
C SER A 23 -0.51 -12.22 9.71
N THR A 24 0.81 -11.99 9.63
CA THR A 24 1.45 -11.29 8.50
C THR A 24 2.22 -12.31 7.68
N ASP A 25 1.88 -12.43 6.40
CA ASP A 25 2.62 -13.20 5.42
C ASP A 25 3.44 -12.23 4.57
N GLU A 26 4.76 -12.24 4.76
CA GLU A 26 5.67 -11.35 4.03
C GLU A 26 5.56 -11.53 2.51
N SER A 27 5.26 -12.74 2.02
CA SER A 27 5.12 -13.03 0.59
C SER A 27 3.86 -12.41 -0.03
N ARG A 28 2.89 -12.02 0.81
CA ARG A 28 1.63 -11.39 0.38
C ARG A 28 1.50 -9.92 0.77
N THR A 29 2.53 -9.38 1.41
CA THR A 29 2.52 -7.99 1.86
C THR A 29 2.75 -7.08 0.66
N ILE A 30 1.89 -6.10 0.46
CA ILE A 30 1.96 -5.09 -0.60
C ILE A 30 2.81 -3.90 -0.15
N LEU A 31 2.61 -3.44 1.08
CA LEU A 31 3.24 -2.23 1.63
C LEU A 31 4.00 -2.56 2.91
N THR A 32 5.24 -2.09 3.05
CA THR A 32 5.99 -2.16 4.32
C THR A 32 6.55 -0.80 4.69
N VAL A 33 6.74 -0.53 5.99
CA VAL A 33 7.49 0.65 6.43
C VAL A 33 8.71 0.16 7.21
N ARG A 34 9.90 0.55 6.77
CA ARG A 34 11.18 0.21 7.42
C ARG A 34 11.98 1.49 7.60
N ASN A 35 12.45 1.75 8.83
CA ASN A 35 13.20 2.97 9.17
C ASN A 35 12.51 4.28 8.72
N GLY A 36 11.19 4.36 8.86
CA GLY A 36 10.39 5.54 8.48
C GLY A 36 10.22 5.73 6.96
N ILE A 37 10.56 4.73 6.15
CA ILE A 37 10.42 4.77 4.69
C ILE A 37 9.41 3.70 4.27
N LEU A 38 8.45 4.09 3.43
CA LEU A 38 7.50 3.20 2.80
C LEU A 38 8.16 2.47 1.62
N PHE A 39 7.97 1.15 1.56
CA PHE A 39 8.36 0.28 0.46
C PHE A 39 7.11 -0.39 -0.12
N ILE A 40 7.12 -0.56 -1.44
CA ILE A 40 6.07 -1.26 -2.17
C ILE A 40 6.68 -2.59 -2.63
N GLU A 41 6.16 -3.70 -2.13
CA GLU A 41 6.73 -5.04 -2.32
C GLU A 41 6.02 -5.79 -3.46
N ASN A 42 4.70 -5.98 -3.33
CA ASN A 42 3.91 -6.85 -4.22
C ASN A 42 2.72 -6.11 -4.85
N THR A 43 2.98 -5.17 -5.77
CA THR A 43 1.91 -4.42 -6.47
C THR A 43 0.94 -5.30 -7.23
N GLN A 44 1.37 -6.48 -7.68
CA GLN A 44 0.54 -7.42 -8.42
C GLN A 44 -0.60 -8.02 -7.58
N LEU A 45 -0.47 -7.98 -6.25
CA LEU A 45 -1.52 -8.39 -5.32
C LEU A 45 -2.48 -7.24 -4.99
N CYS A 46 -2.17 -6.01 -5.38
CA CYS A 46 -3.01 -4.85 -5.16
C CYS A 46 -4.22 -4.91 -6.10
N ASP A 47 -5.42 -4.81 -5.53
CA ASP A 47 -6.68 -4.73 -6.28
C ASP A 47 -7.08 -3.30 -6.64
N GLY A 48 -6.30 -2.30 -6.21
CA GLY A 48 -6.59 -0.91 -6.47
C GLY A 48 -7.69 -0.31 -5.58
N CYS A 49 -8.06 -0.94 -4.45
CA CYS A 49 -9.17 -0.50 -3.59
C CYS A 49 -9.04 0.92 -2.99
N GLY A 50 -7.84 1.51 -2.97
CA GLY A 50 -7.63 2.91 -2.56
C GLY A 50 -7.62 3.19 -1.05
N VAL A 51 -7.83 2.18 -0.18
CA VAL A 51 -7.85 2.36 1.28
C VAL A 51 -6.56 2.98 1.83
N CYS A 52 -5.40 2.64 1.24
CA CYS A 52 -4.12 3.23 1.62
C CYS A 52 -4.02 4.74 1.31
N ILE A 53 -4.73 5.23 0.28
CA ILE A 53 -4.81 6.66 -0.08
C ILE A 53 -5.66 7.40 0.94
N GLU A 54 -6.77 6.81 1.37
CA GLU A 54 -7.65 7.38 2.40
C GLU A 54 -6.92 7.50 3.74
N ALA A 55 -6.27 6.42 4.16
CA ALA A 55 -5.50 6.35 5.41
C ALA A 55 -4.28 7.29 5.43
N CYS A 56 -3.72 7.64 4.27
CA CYS A 56 -2.56 8.52 4.20
C CYS A 56 -2.95 10.00 4.41
N LEU A 57 -2.90 10.46 5.67
CA LEU A 57 -3.14 11.86 6.03
C LEU A 57 -2.34 12.88 5.20
N PRO A 58 -1.00 12.73 4.98
CA PRO A 58 -0.25 13.67 4.16
C PRO A 58 -0.46 13.48 2.65
N LYS A 59 -1.34 12.54 2.24
CA LYS A 59 -1.67 12.23 0.83
C LYS A 59 -0.43 11.96 -0.02
N ALA A 60 0.46 11.12 0.50
CA ALA A 60 1.74 10.77 -0.13
C ALA A 60 1.68 9.55 -1.06
N ILE A 61 0.51 8.91 -1.22
CA ILE A 61 0.31 7.67 -1.99
C ILE A 61 -0.74 7.93 -3.07
N SER A 62 -0.50 7.42 -4.27
CA SER A 62 -1.43 7.38 -5.40
C SER A 62 -1.42 5.99 -6.06
N ILE A 63 -2.49 5.65 -6.78
CA ILE A 63 -2.61 4.43 -7.58
C ILE A 63 -2.87 4.87 -9.02
N GLU A 64 -2.12 4.30 -9.96
CA GLU A 64 -2.27 4.53 -11.39
C GLU A 64 -2.56 3.19 -12.08
N PHE A 65 -3.55 3.16 -12.95
CA PHE A 65 -3.88 1.99 -13.76
C PHE A 65 -3.33 2.20 -15.16
N PRO A 66 -2.65 1.21 -15.75
CA PRO A 66 -2.23 1.32 -17.14
C PRO A 66 -3.46 1.41 -18.04
N VAL A 67 -3.44 2.33 -18.99
CA VAL A 67 -4.46 2.41 -20.05
C VAL A 67 -4.28 1.18 -20.93
N GLN A 68 -5.31 0.36 -21.05
CA GLN A 68 -5.31 -0.75 -22.01
C GLN A 68 -5.72 -0.17 -23.37
N GLU A 69 -4.80 -0.10 -24.32
CA GLU A 69 -5.13 0.15 -25.72
C GLU A 69 -5.89 -1.06 -26.25
N GLU A 70 -7.17 -0.89 -26.54
CA GLU A 70 -7.98 -1.89 -27.25
C GLU A 70 -7.55 -1.88 -28.74
N GLU A 71 -6.94 -2.97 -29.23
CA GLU A 71 -6.72 -3.22 -30.67
C GLU A 71 -8.01 -3.58 -31.41
#